data_AF-A0A2W6YZ29-F1
#
_entry.id   AF-A0A2W6YZ29-F1
#
_cell.length_a   1.000
_cell.length_b   1.000
_cell.length_c   1.000
_cell.angle_alpha   90.00
_cell.angle_beta   90.00
_cell.angle_gamma   90.00
#
_symmetry.space_group_name_H-M   'P 1'
#
loop_
_entity.id
_entity.type
_entity.pdbx_description
1 polymer ?
#
loop_
_entity_poly.entity_id
_entity_poly.type
_entity_poly.pdbx_seq_one_letter_code
_entity_poly.pdbx_strand_id
1 'polypeptide(L)'
;HSMAAIRFGDYIAKISAAPLSDNVRALTGKDVGAVEDATMRDLVVEHFREQGAEYQLRAQLCADLDKMPVEDAAVLWSEELSPHQPIATLRIPPQDAYSPARRVYGDDVLSFNPWHGIREHQPLGSIMRVRIAAYERSARYRHEMNAQPRVEPASIDAIPD
;
A
#
# COMPACT_ATOMS: atom_id res chain seq x y z
N HIS A 1 -2.24 -2.87 5.68
CA HIS A 1 -3.25 -3.92 5.44
C HIS A 1 -4.12 -3.51 4.26
N SER A 2 -4.65 -4.45 3.46
CA SER A 2 -5.60 -4.17 2.38
C SER A 2 -6.97 -3.76 2.90
N MET A 3 -7.29 -4.13 4.14
CA MET A 3 -8.60 -3.98 4.83
C MET A 3 -9.74 -4.72 4.14
N ALA A 4 -10.01 -4.41 2.87
CA ALA A 4 -10.96 -5.13 2.04
C ALA A 4 -10.37 -6.46 1.53
N ALA A 5 -11.27 -7.40 1.26
CA ALA A 5 -10.96 -8.67 0.65
C ALA A 5 -10.65 -8.51 -0.85
N ILE A 6 -9.78 -9.37 -1.35
CA ILE A 6 -9.32 -9.42 -2.74
C ILE A 6 -9.46 -10.88 -3.19
N ARG A 7 -10.00 -11.12 -4.38
CA ARG A 7 -9.91 -12.43 -5.04
C ARG A 7 -8.46 -12.66 -5.43
N PHE A 8 -7.96 -13.86 -5.24
CA PHE A 8 -6.61 -14.27 -5.61
C PHE A 8 -6.69 -15.62 -6.32
N GLY A 9 -6.91 -15.59 -7.63
CA GLY A 9 -7.28 -16.77 -8.41
C GLY A 9 -8.55 -17.41 -7.85
N ASP A 10 -8.44 -18.65 -7.37
CA ASP A 10 -9.54 -19.41 -6.76
C ASP A 10 -9.81 -19.05 -5.29
N TYR A 11 -8.96 -18.22 -4.69
CA TYR A 11 -9.03 -17.87 -3.27
C TYR A 11 -9.61 -16.48 -3.03
N ILE A 12 -10.01 -16.20 -1.80
CA ILE A 12 -10.33 -14.86 -1.31
C ILE A 12 -9.37 -14.58 -0.14
N ALA A 13 -8.75 -13.40 -0.12
CA ALA A 13 -7.77 -13.07 0.89
C ALA A 13 -7.84 -11.60 1.34
N LYS A 14 -7.37 -11.33 2.56
CA LYS A 14 -6.90 -10.01 2.99
C LYS A 14 -5.38 -10.03 3.05
N ILE A 15 -4.73 -9.00 2.52
CA ILE A 15 -3.26 -8.92 2.42
C ILE A 15 -2.73 -7.87 3.40
N SER A 16 -1.56 -8.08 3.97
CA SER A 16 -0.87 -7.08 4.79
C SER A 16 0.63 -7.12 4.58
N ALA A 17 1.30 -6.00 4.87
CA ALA A 17 2.74 -5.93 4.96
C ALA A 17 3.09 -5.74 6.45
N ALA A 18 3.95 -6.59 6.99
CA ALA A 18 4.40 -6.52 8.38
C ALA A 18 5.92 -6.28 8.46
N PRO A 19 6.42 -5.54 9.47
CA PRO A 19 7.85 -5.30 9.64
C PRO A 19 8.68 -6.60 9.69
N LEU A 20 9.71 -6.71 8.86
CA LEU A 20 10.58 -7.90 8.78
C LEU A 20 12.03 -7.61 9.20
N SER A 21 12.65 -6.53 8.72
CA SER A 21 14.03 -6.22 9.14
C SER A 21 14.07 -5.67 10.56
N ASP A 22 15.18 -5.92 11.27
CA ASP A 22 15.32 -5.58 12.70
C ASP A 22 15.15 -4.07 12.95
N ASN A 23 15.65 -3.24 12.03
CA ASN A 23 15.56 -1.79 12.16
C ASN A 23 14.11 -1.28 12.15
N VAL A 24 13.25 -1.75 11.23
CA VAL A 24 11.83 -1.35 11.19
C VAL A 24 11.00 -2.05 12.25
N ARG A 25 11.36 -3.27 12.66
CA ARG A 25 10.74 -3.92 13.83
C ARG A 25 10.98 -3.12 15.10
N ALA A 26 12.20 -2.62 15.29
CA ALA A 26 12.56 -1.79 16.43
C ALA A 26 11.79 -0.46 16.49
N LEU A 27 11.17 0.01 15.39
CA LEU A 27 10.31 1.19 15.38
C LEU A 27 8.89 0.91 15.92
N THR A 28 8.49 -0.36 16.03
CA THR A 28 7.13 -0.71 16.47
C THR A 28 6.90 -0.26 17.91
N GLY A 29 5.89 0.59 18.10
CA GLY A 29 5.53 1.12 19.42
C GLY A 29 6.47 2.20 19.96
N LYS A 30 7.43 2.69 19.17
CA LYS A 30 8.24 3.85 19.57
C LYS A 30 7.40 5.12 19.60
N ASP A 31 7.59 5.90 20.64
CA ASP A 31 7.03 7.24 20.77
C ASP A 31 7.77 8.20 19.83
N VAL A 32 7.01 9.02 19.09
CA VAL A 32 7.54 9.99 18.12
C VAL A 32 7.61 11.42 18.69
N GLY A 33 7.32 11.58 19.98
CA GLY A 33 7.28 12.87 20.66
C GLY A 33 6.15 13.77 20.17
N ALA A 34 6.40 15.08 20.22
CA ALA A 34 5.48 16.07 19.67
C ALA A 34 5.42 15.94 18.14
N VAL A 35 4.22 15.76 17.61
CA VAL A 35 3.98 15.63 16.17
C VAL A 35 3.55 16.98 15.61
N GLU A 36 4.35 17.51 14.68
CA GLU A 36 4.03 18.64 13.81
C GLU A 36 3.74 18.13 12.38
N ASP A 37 3.36 19.03 11.47
CA ASP A 37 2.90 18.69 10.11
C ASP A 37 3.88 17.79 9.33
N ALA A 38 5.19 17.98 9.52
CA ALA A 38 6.24 17.30 8.77
C ALA A 38 6.86 16.10 9.49
N THR A 39 6.60 15.91 10.79
CA THR A 39 7.37 15.00 11.66
C THR A 39 7.43 13.58 11.09
N MET A 40 6.29 13.00 10.69
CA MET A 40 6.26 11.63 10.18
C MET A 40 7.03 11.47 8.87
N ARG A 41 6.93 12.46 7.98
CA ARG A 41 7.68 12.47 6.72
C ARG A 41 9.17 12.54 7.00
N ASP A 42 9.59 13.46 7.86
CA ASP A 42 11.01 13.72 8.12
C ASP A 42 11.68 12.50 8.78
N LEU A 43 10.98 11.82 9.70
CA LEU A 43 11.43 10.54 10.29
C LEU A 43 11.59 9.43 9.24
N VAL A 44 10.65 9.31 8.29
CA VAL A 44 10.75 8.31 7.20
C VAL A 44 11.91 8.65 6.27
N VAL A 45 12.09 9.93 5.92
CA VAL A 45 13.20 10.39 5.07
C VAL A 45 14.55 10.17 5.73
N GLU A 46 14.67 10.50 7.01
CA GLU A 46 15.89 10.27 7.80
C GLU A 46 16.23 8.78 7.86
N HIS A 47 15.23 7.92 8.13
CA HIS A 47 15.42 6.46 8.12
C HIS A 47 15.95 5.98 6.76
N PHE A 48 15.29 6.35 5.66
CA PHE A 48 15.66 5.84 4.34
C PHE A 48 16.94 6.46 3.77
N ARG A 49 17.39 7.62 4.26
CA ARG A 49 18.67 8.19 3.86
C ARG A 49 19.85 7.27 4.17
N GLU A 50 19.78 6.53 5.28
CA GLU A 50 20.88 5.70 5.77
C GLU A 50 20.56 4.21 5.79
N GLN A 51 19.27 3.85 5.87
CA GLN A 51 18.84 2.47 6.08
C GLN A 51 17.82 2.01 5.04
N GLY A 52 17.87 0.72 4.72
CA GLY A 52 16.80 0.06 3.98
C GLY A 52 15.67 -0.39 4.91
N ALA A 53 14.69 -1.06 4.34
CA ALA A 53 13.63 -1.73 5.08
C ALA A 53 13.20 -3.02 4.37
N GLU A 54 12.89 -4.04 5.16
CA GLU A 54 12.20 -5.23 4.68
C GLU A 54 10.85 -5.38 5.36
N TYR A 55 9.83 -5.70 4.58
CA TYR A 55 8.50 -6.03 5.05
C TYR A 55 8.05 -7.38 4.50
N GLN A 56 7.45 -8.21 5.34
CA GLN A 56 6.84 -9.46 4.90
C GLN A 56 5.43 -9.17 4.39
N LEU A 57 5.21 -9.44 3.11
CA LEU A 57 3.86 -9.47 2.56
C LEU A 57 3.24 -10.81 2.97
N ARG A 58 2.05 -10.74 3.57
CA ARG A 58 1.35 -11.90 4.13
C ARG A 58 -0.14 -11.84 3.84
N ALA A 59 -0.78 -13.00 3.70
CA ALA A 59 -2.20 -13.14 3.39
C ALA A 59 -2.93 -13.90 4.51
N GLN A 60 -4.17 -13.50 4.79
CA GLN A 60 -5.15 -14.35 5.47
C GLN A 60 -6.12 -14.84 4.40
N LEU A 61 -6.32 -16.15 4.28
CA LEU A 61 -7.27 -16.75 3.35
C LEU A 61 -8.67 -16.82 3.98
N CYS A 62 -9.71 -16.50 3.23
CA CYS A 62 -11.10 -16.62 3.67
C CYS A 62 -11.46 -18.10 3.87
N ALA A 63 -11.61 -18.52 5.13
CA ALA A 63 -11.99 -19.88 5.49
C ALA A 63 -13.50 -20.05 5.73
N ASP A 64 -14.19 -18.96 6.11
CA ASP A 64 -15.61 -18.97 6.52
C ASP A 64 -16.24 -17.62 6.17
N LEU A 65 -17.15 -17.58 5.20
CA LEU A 65 -17.75 -16.33 4.70
C LEU A 65 -18.67 -15.64 5.72
N ASP A 66 -19.21 -16.37 6.69
CA ASP A 66 -20.08 -15.80 7.72
C ASP A 66 -19.25 -15.06 8.78
N LYS A 67 -18.08 -15.62 9.12
CA LYS A 67 -17.15 -15.01 10.09
C LYS A 67 -16.15 -14.04 9.45
N MET A 68 -15.94 -14.14 8.14
CA MET A 68 -14.94 -13.39 7.38
C MET A 68 -15.62 -12.66 6.21
N PRO A 69 -16.56 -11.73 6.48
CA PRO A 69 -17.43 -11.16 5.47
C PRO A 69 -16.63 -10.35 4.45
N VAL A 70 -16.91 -10.60 3.17
CA VAL A 70 -16.31 -9.87 2.03
C VAL A 70 -16.87 -8.45 1.90
N GLU A 71 -18.15 -8.27 2.22
CA GLU A 71 -18.87 -7.01 2.07
C GLU A 71 -18.64 -6.03 3.22
N ASP A 72 -18.01 -6.47 4.32
CA ASP A 72 -17.66 -5.62 5.47
C ASP A 72 -16.15 -5.62 5.71
N ALA A 73 -15.49 -4.56 5.25
CA ALA A 73 -14.05 -4.37 5.41
C ALA A 73 -13.65 -3.97 6.85
N ALA A 74 -14.59 -3.55 7.70
CA ALA A 74 -14.32 -3.17 9.09
C ALA A 74 -14.13 -4.39 10.00
N VAL A 75 -14.65 -5.56 9.60
CA VAL A 75 -14.47 -6.80 10.35
C VAL A 75 -13.04 -7.32 10.20
N LEU A 76 -12.33 -7.38 11.32
CA LEU A 76 -11.03 -8.04 11.41
C LEU A 76 -11.21 -9.56 11.33
N TRP A 77 -10.35 -10.21 10.57
CA TRP A 77 -10.35 -11.65 10.42
C TRP A 77 -9.46 -12.27 11.50
N SER A 78 -10.03 -13.19 12.29
CA SER A 78 -9.31 -13.84 13.39
C SER A 78 -8.09 -14.62 12.88
N GLU A 79 -6.94 -14.42 13.53
CA GLU A 79 -5.70 -15.15 13.22
C GLU A 79 -5.78 -16.63 13.63
N GLU A 80 -6.66 -17.00 14.57
CA GLU A 80 -6.89 -18.41 14.93
C GLU A 80 -7.59 -19.17 13.80
N LEU A 81 -8.52 -18.51 13.11
CA LEU A 81 -9.26 -19.10 11.99
C LEU A 81 -8.48 -18.98 10.67
N SER A 82 -7.76 -17.89 10.48
CA SER A 82 -6.97 -17.62 9.28
C SER A 82 -5.63 -16.99 9.67
N PRO A 83 -4.61 -17.80 9.98
CA PRO A 83 -3.30 -17.28 10.33
C PRO A 83 -2.65 -16.61 9.13
N HIS A 84 -1.83 -15.58 9.39
CA HIS A 84 -1.09 -14.89 8.34
C HIS A 84 -0.06 -15.81 7.67
N GLN A 85 -0.25 -16.05 6.37
CA GLN A 85 0.67 -16.82 5.52
C GLN A 85 1.64 -15.89 4.80
N PRO A 86 2.97 -16.03 4.97
CA PRO A 86 3.95 -15.29 4.18
C PRO A 86 3.82 -15.61 2.69
N ILE A 87 3.80 -14.58 1.84
CA ILE A 87 3.69 -14.77 0.37
C ILE A 87 4.82 -14.09 -0.41
N ALA A 88 5.43 -13.04 0.15
CA ALA A 88 6.56 -12.37 -0.47
C ALA A 88 7.33 -11.55 0.57
N THR A 89 8.50 -11.05 0.17
CA THR A 89 9.20 -10.03 0.92
C THR A 89 9.39 -8.78 0.08
N LEU A 90 8.93 -7.65 0.60
CA LEU A 90 9.16 -6.34 0.03
C LEU A 90 10.51 -5.81 0.57
N ARG A 91 11.42 -5.47 -0.34
CA ARG A 91 12.72 -4.87 -0.04
C ARG A 91 12.76 -3.45 -0.55
N ILE A 92 13.06 -2.52 0.33
CA ILE A 92 13.19 -1.11 0.02
C ILE A 92 14.62 -0.71 0.39
N PRO A 93 15.51 -0.39 -0.58
CA PRO A 93 16.87 0.00 -0.27
C PRO A 93 16.94 1.40 0.36
N PRO A 94 18.06 1.75 1.03
CA PRO A 94 18.36 3.14 1.34
C PRO A 94 18.29 4.00 0.08
N GLN A 95 17.73 5.21 0.19
CA GLN A 95 17.50 6.12 -0.92
C GLN A 95 17.24 7.55 -0.42
N ASP A 96 17.46 8.54 -1.29
CA ASP A 96 16.85 9.86 -1.10
C ASP A 96 15.33 9.75 -1.36
N ALA A 97 14.57 9.55 -0.30
CA ALA A 97 13.14 9.24 -0.41
C ALA A 97 12.26 10.47 -0.74
N TYR A 98 12.80 11.69 -0.69
CA TYR A 98 11.99 12.91 -0.78
C TYR A 98 12.72 14.08 -1.46
N SER A 99 13.57 13.78 -2.46
CA SER A 99 14.18 14.77 -3.34
C SER A 99 13.10 15.66 -3.98
N PRO A 100 13.39 16.94 -4.34
CA PRO A 100 12.43 17.79 -5.02
C PRO A 100 11.84 17.17 -6.30
N ALA A 101 12.66 16.42 -7.05
CA ALA A 101 12.22 15.74 -8.27
C ALA A 101 11.24 14.59 -7.97
N ARG A 102 11.52 13.76 -6.96
CA ARG A 102 10.62 12.69 -6.51
C ARG A 102 9.29 13.20 -5.98
N ARG A 103 9.30 14.34 -5.28
CA ARG A 103 8.07 14.98 -4.81
C ARG A 103 7.16 15.36 -5.98
N VAL A 104 7.69 16.11 -6.93
CA VAL A 104 6.93 16.52 -8.13
C VAL A 104 6.45 15.27 -8.87
N TYR A 105 7.32 14.29 -9.09
CA TYR A 105 6.93 13.07 -9.78
C TYR A 105 5.83 12.28 -9.05
N GLY A 106 5.95 12.10 -7.73
CA GLY A 106 4.95 11.42 -6.91
C GLY A 106 3.61 12.15 -6.86
N ASP A 107 3.64 13.46 -6.69
CA ASP A 107 2.45 14.29 -6.49
C ASP A 107 1.71 14.58 -7.81
N ASP A 108 2.42 14.69 -8.93
CA ASP A 108 1.86 15.15 -10.20
C ASP A 108 1.74 14.05 -11.27
N VAL A 109 2.63 13.05 -11.25
CA VAL A 109 2.71 12.01 -12.30
C VAL A 109 2.13 10.68 -11.82
N LEU A 110 2.50 10.22 -10.62
CA LEU A 110 2.03 8.92 -10.15
C LEU A 110 0.52 8.92 -9.84
N SER A 111 -0.12 7.79 -10.09
CA SER A 111 -1.49 7.50 -9.68
C SER A 111 -1.59 6.08 -9.15
N PHE A 112 -2.38 5.87 -8.10
CA PHE A 112 -2.59 4.56 -7.52
C PHE A 112 -4.08 4.24 -7.56
N ASN A 113 -4.47 3.14 -8.19
CA ASN A 113 -5.86 2.67 -8.22
C ASN A 113 -5.90 1.20 -7.82
N PRO A 114 -6.68 0.80 -6.82
CA PRO A 114 -6.76 -0.61 -6.41
C PRO A 114 -7.31 -1.55 -7.51
N TRP A 115 -7.97 -1.02 -8.53
CA TRP A 115 -8.44 -1.77 -9.70
C TRP A 115 -7.43 -1.82 -10.84
N HIS A 116 -6.26 -1.20 -10.67
CA HIS A 116 -5.13 -1.36 -11.58
C HIS A 116 -4.39 -2.66 -11.24
N GLY A 117 -4.84 -3.76 -11.82
CA GLY A 117 -4.29 -5.08 -11.59
C GLY A 117 -4.87 -6.13 -12.53
N ILE A 118 -4.45 -7.37 -12.34
CA ILE A 118 -4.94 -8.52 -13.12
C ILE A 118 -6.31 -9.00 -12.60
N ARG A 119 -7.06 -9.71 -13.46
CA ARG A 119 -8.39 -10.23 -13.13
C ARG A 119 -8.36 -11.17 -11.93
N GLU A 120 -7.28 -11.93 -11.79
CA GLU A 120 -7.06 -12.89 -10.72
C GLU A 120 -6.89 -12.20 -9.37
N HIS A 121 -6.52 -10.91 -9.34
CA HIS A 121 -6.34 -10.10 -8.13
C HIS A 121 -7.49 -9.10 -7.92
N GLN A 122 -8.71 -9.48 -8.29
CA GLN A 122 -9.86 -8.59 -8.30
C GLN A 122 -10.23 -8.11 -6.88
N PRO A 123 -10.29 -6.79 -6.63
CA PRO A 123 -10.85 -6.27 -5.39
C PRO A 123 -12.32 -6.63 -5.16
N LEU A 124 -12.69 -6.92 -3.91
CA LEU A 124 -14.04 -7.34 -3.53
C LEU A 124 -14.69 -6.42 -2.50
N GLY A 125 -16.01 -6.54 -2.36
CA GLY A 125 -16.81 -5.76 -1.42
C GLY A 125 -17.28 -4.42 -1.98
N SER A 126 -18.37 -3.92 -1.39
CA SER A 126 -19.03 -2.65 -1.75
C SER A 126 -18.07 -1.47 -1.78
N ILE A 127 -17.21 -1.33 -0.76
CA ILE A 127 -16.24 -0.26 -0.67
C ILE A 127 -15.25 -0.28 -1.83
N MET A 128 -14.79 -1.46 -2.25
CA MET A 128 -13.88 -1.57 -3.40
C MET A 128 -14.61 -1.23 -4.71
N ARG A 129 -15.86 -1.66 -4.90
CA ARG A 129 -16.64 -1.32 -6.10
C ARG A 129 -16.82 0.20 -6.25
N VAL A 130 -17.08 0.93 -5.15
CA VAL A 130 -17.16 2.40 -5.16
C VAL A 130 -15.82 3.04 -5.56
N ARG A 131 -14.69 2.44 -5.15
CA ARG A 131 -13.34 2.94 -5.48
C ARG A 131 -13.02 2.94 -6.97
N ILE A 132 -13.71 2.16 -7.82
CA ILE A 132 -13.54 2.20 -9.29
C ILE A 132 -13.72 3.64 -9.79
N ALA A 133 -14.91 4.20 -9.56
CA ALA A 133 -15.26 5.51 -10.07
C ALA A 133 -14.55 6.64 -9.30
N ALA A 134 -14.37 6.47 -7.98
CA ALA A 134 -13.77 7.51 -7.15
C ALA A 134 -12.30 7.75 -7.51
N TYR A 135 -11.49 6.70 -7.63
CA TYR A 135 -10.07 6.83 -7.97
C TYR A 135 -9.87 7.29 -9.40
N GLU A 136 -10.68 6.79 -10.34
CA GLU A 136 -10.60 7.21 -11.74
C GLU A 136 -10.91 8.72 -11.90
N ARG A 137 -11.96 9.21 -11.24
CA ARG A 137 -12.31 10.65 -11.28
C ARG A 137 -11.25 11.51 -10.59
N SER A 138 -10.75 11.08 -9.43
CA SER A 138 -9.74 11.83 -8.67
C SER A 138 -8.42 11.93 -9.44
N ALA A 139 -7.93 10.82 -9.98
CA ALA A 139 -6.69 10.81 -10.78
C ALA A 139 -6.85 11.68 -12.03
N ARG A 140 -7.95 11.52 -12.80
CA ARG A 140 -8.19 12.32 -13.99
C ARG A 140 -8.23 13.82 -13.67
N TYR A 141 -8.99 14.22 -12.63
CA TYR A 141 -9.09 15.62 -12.23
C TYR A 141 -7.74 16.22 -11.85
N ARG A 142 -6.93 15.51 -11.04
CA ARG A 142 -5.60 15.99 -10.64
C ARG A 142 -4.67 16.16 -11.84
N HIS A 143 -4.64 15.19 -12.76
CA HIS A 143 -3.82 15.29 -13.97
C HIS A 143 -4.26 16.43 -14.89
N GLU A 144 -5.58 16.64 -15.06
CA GLU A 144 -6.12 17.77 -15.81
C GLU A 144 -5.74 19.13 -15.18
N MET A 145 -5.92 19.28 -13.87
CA MET A 145 -5.61 20.54 -13.16
C MET A 145 -4.12 20.85 -13.11
N ASN A 146 -3.27 19.82 -13.02
CA ASN A 146 -1.81 19.98 -12.98
C ASN A 146 -1.19 20.03 -14.39
N ALA A 147 -2.01 19.95 -15.45
CA ALA A 147 -1.57 19.88 -16.85
C ALA A 147 -0.55 18.76 -17.11
N GLN A 148 -0.74 17.61 -16.46
CA GLN A 148 0.13 16.44 -16.57
C GLN A 148 -0.54 15.33 -17.38
N PRO A 149 0.18 14.65 -18.28
CA PRO A 149 -0.34 13.45 -18.90
C PRO A 149 -0.42 12.31 -17.87
N ARG A 150 -1.47 11.49 -17.98
CA ARG A 150 -1.55 10.24 -17.20
C ARG A 150 -0.70 9.18 -17.88
N VAL A 151 0.43 8.83 -17.27
CA VAL A 151 1.36 7.81 -17.75
C VAL A 151 1.70 6.85 -16.61
N GLU A 152 1.87 5.57 -16.94
CA GLU A 152 2.33 4.56 -15.98
C GLU A 152 3.85 4.37 -16.13
N PRO A 153 4.62 4.30 -15.03
CA PRO A 153 6.04 4.00 -15.11
C PRO A 153 6.26 2.57 -15.62
N ALA A 154 7.18 2.40 -16.58
CA ALA A 154 7.50 1.10 -17.17
C ALA A 154 8.68 0.39 -16.49
N SER A 155 9.57 1.15 -15.83
CA SER A 155 10.69 0.62 -15.05
C SER A 155 11.04 1.57 -13.90
N ILE A 156 11.93 1.12 -13.02
CA ILE A 156 12.48 1.93 -11.92
C ILE A 156 13.24 3.17 -12.43
N ASP A 157 13.84 3.08 -13.63
CA ASP A 157 14.62 4.16 -14.24
C ASP A 157 13.75 5.36 -14.67
N ALA A 158 12.42 5.19 -14.71
CA ALA A 158 11.47 6.26 -14.95
C ALA A 158 11.22 7.13 -13.70
N ILE A 159 11.64 6.66 -12.52
CA ILE A 159 11.48 7.39 -11.26
C ILE A 159 12.73 8.25 -11.07
N PRO A 160 12.59 9.57 -10.91
CA PRO A 160 13.75 10.44 -10.70
C PRO A 160 14.47 10.09 -9.40
N ASP A 161 15.77 10.36 -9.37
CA ASP A 161 16.60 10.24 -8.16
C ASP A 161 16.16 11.21 -7.05
#